data_AF-A0A0G2HKC3-F1
#
_entry.id   AF-A0A0G2HKC3-F1
#
_cell.length_a   1.000
_cell.length_b   1.000
_cell.length_c   1.000
_cell.angle_alpha   90.00
_cell.angle_beta   90.00
_cell.angle_gamma   90.00
#
_symmetry.space_group_name_H-M   'P 1'
#
loop_
_entity.id
_entity.type
_entity.pdbx_description
1 polymer ?
#
loop_
_entity_poly.entity_id
_entity_poly.type
_entity_poly.pdbx_seq_one_letter_code
_entity_poly.pdbx_strand_id
1 'polypeptide(L)'
;MKGDGLVISDRLLSSWLRCPRKAWQDLHGDPTQRAWHPQQAIQLGQEQQCLNRYGARRGLAMARGAAEAFRGAAAIQGLRLLAQEECVRLRGRVPLLLRRDTESRLGPWSYVPLLVRTGRFINREQRLCLAFLGRLLQGFQGQCPPRGLVLSADGSCQPVALEPLQPQLDELLEEMAVGLSQPHAPELVAERKRCSICSWRRPCNAHAAASGHLGDVSGVGSGRRRQLIQLQIPTIAVLAQSDPSWLGQALVQQGHPSQASHHNALAAALVLQARSQQSQQARRRPGPASFSVESSLTKRLCRSPGLLFYDIEADPDARENYLHGFLIRTRQDPGSPLDLTPDPTGIATRHHPILCLPHHGHGRCWQRIHRLLRHFPGWPLLHYGETERVELSRLAHRAGASATSREDLERRFVDVHQLVRQQWVLPLSSYGLKSVATWLGFRWRHPNAEGARAVLWWRHWRRHGHRHDLRRILDYNHDDCQATRVVAAWLLAQEQTPMA
;
A
#
# COMPACT_ATOMS: atom_id res chain seq x y z
N MET A 1 -41.99 5.84 -4.66
CA MET A 1 -41.14 4.70 -5.09
C MET A 1 -41.18 3.65 -3.99
N LYS A 2 -41.78 2.49 -4.26
CA LYS A 2 -42.02 1.43 -3.28
C LYS A 2 -40.71 0.82 -2.77
N GLY A 3 -40.35 1.17 -1.53
CA GLY A 3 -39.85 0.33 -0.44
C GLY A 3 -39.03 -0.94 -0.72
N ASP A 4 -38.01 -0.92 -1.58
CA ASP A 4 -36.93 -1.93 -1.45
C ASP A 4 -36.01 -1.46 -0.31
N GLY A 5 -36.10 -2.13 0.84
CA GLY A 5 -35.24 -1.86 2.00
C GLY A 5 -33.75 -1.93 1.65
N LEU A 6 -32.91 -1.24 2.42
CA LEU A 6 -31.46 -1.15 2.20
C LEU A 6 -30.82 -2.53 2.07
N VAL A 7 -30.05 -2.75 0.99
CA VAL A 7 -29.35 -4.02 0.74
C VAL A 7 -27.91 -3.96 1.24
N ILE A 8 -27.62 -4.61 2.36
CA ILE A 8 -26.27 -4.73 2.91
C ILE A 8 -25.59 -5.98 2.35
N SER A 9 -24.43 -5.79 1.71
CA SER A 9 -23.63 -6.89 1.17
C SER A 9 -22.38 -7.20 1.97
N ASP A 10 -21.85 -8.42 1.85
CA ASP A 10 -20.52 -8.81 2.34
C ASP A 10 -19.42 -7.81 1.91
N ARG A 11 -19.51 -7.29 0.69
CA ARG A 11 -18.60 -6.25 0.17
C ARG A 11 -18.80 -4.90 0.84
N LEU A 12 -20.05 -4.49 1.11
CA LEU A 12 -20.35 -3.25 1.84
C LEU A 12 -19.90 -3.35 3.29
N LEU A 13 -20.15 -4.48 3.95
CA LEU A 13 -19.67 -4.77 5.31
C LEU A 13 -18.14 -4.67 5.40
N SER A 14 -17.44 -5.34 4.49
CA SER A 14 -15.98 -5.26 4.40
C SER A 14 -15.49 -3.82 4.16
N SER A 15 -16.24 -3.04 3.39
CA SER A 15 -15.90 -1.65 3.09
C SER A 15 -16.14 -0.75 4.31
N TRP A 16 -17.23 -0.96 5.04
CA TRP A 16 -17.61 -0.21 6.22
C TRP A 16 -16.61 -0.42 7.36
N LEU A 17 -16.28 -1.69 7.63
CA LEU A 17 -15.25 -2.09 8.60
C LEU A 17 -13.87 -1.48 8.31
N ARG A 18 -13.60 -1.10 7.06
CA ARG A 18 -12.37 -0.40 6.67
C ARG A 18 -12.53 1.12 6.72
N CYS A 19 -13.67 1.65 6.25
CA CYS A 19 -13.98 3.06 6.15
C CYS A 19 -15.49 3.26 5.84
N PRO A 20 -16.28 3.80 6.77
CA PRO A 20 -17.70 4.10 6.55
C PRO A 20 -17.96 4.94 5.29
N ARG A 21 -17.13 5.97 5.06
CA ARG A 21 -17.21 6.80 3.85
C ARG A 21 -17.05 5.99 2.56
N LYS A 22 -16.16 4.98 2.55
CA LYS A 22 -15.98 4.09 1.39
C LYS A 22 -17.24 3.27 1.12
N ALA A 23 -17.85 2.71 2.16
CA ALA A 23 -19.08 1.93 2.01
C ALA A 23 -20.24 2.80 1.50
N TRP A 24 -20.36 4.02 2.02
CA TRP A 24 -21.32 5.01 1.50
C TRP A 24 -21.05 5.32 0.02
N GLN A 25 -19.79 5.56 -0.36
CA GLN A 25 -19.41 5.81 -1.76
C GLN A 25 -19.63 4.59 -2.67
N ASP A 26 -19.43 3.38 -2.18
CA ASP A 26 -19.74 2.16 -2.94
C ASP A 26 -21.24 2.01 -3.24
N LEU A 27 -22.11 2.63 -2.43
CA LEU A 27 -23.57 2.62 -2.60
C LEU A 27 -24.07 3.82 -3.42
N HIS A 28 -23.60 5.03 -3.10
CA HIS A 28 -24.16 6.30 -3.59
C HIS A 28 -23.22 7.09 -4.51
N GLY A 29 -21.92 6.76 -4.51
CA GLY A 29 -20.93 7.52 -5.26
C GLY A 29 -21.04 7.33 -6.76
N ASP A 30 -20.69 8.37 -7.51
CA ASP A 30 -20.60 8.32 -8.98
C ASP A 30 -19.56 7.26 -9.43
N PRO A 31 -19.99 6.19 -10.14
CA PRO A 31 -19.09 5.13 -10.58
C PRO A 31 -17.92 5.61 -11.46
N THR A 32 -18.04 6.74 -12.15
CA THR A 32 -16.97 7.28 -13.01
C THR A 32 -15.78 7.80 -12.20
N GLN A 33 -16.00 8.21 -10.94
CA GLN A 33 -14.96 8.68 -10.04
C GLN A 33 -14.21 7.53 -9.35
N ARG A 34 -14.72 6.30 -9.47
CA ARG A 34 -14.13 5.11 -8.90
C ARG A 34 -12.96 4.63 -9.75
N ALA A 35 -11.76 4.70 -9.17
CA ALA A 35 -10.56 4.17 -9.81
C ALA A 35 -10.47 2.64 -9.65
N TRP A 36 -10.15 1.96 -10.74
CA TRP A 36 -9.77 0.54 -10.68
C TRP A 36 -8.41 0.39 -10.00
N HIS A 37 -8.32 -0.49 -9.00
CA HIS A 37 -7.09 -0.79 -8.29
C HIS A 37 -6.76 -2.29 -8.37
N PRO A 38 -5.50 -2.65 -8.72
CA PRO A 38 -5.09 -4.03 -8.98
C PRO A 38 -5.23 -4.99 -7.78
N GLN A 39 -5.17 -4.46 -6.55
CA GLN A 39 -5.22 -5.25 -5.32
C GLN A 39 -6.42 -6.20 -5.24
N GLN A 40 -7.59 -5.77 -5.72
CA GLN A 40 -8.78 -6.63 -5.67
C GLN A 40 -8.63 -7.85 -6.59
N ALA A 41 -8.07 -7.67 -7.78
CA ALA A 41 -7.80 -8.77 -8.71
C ALA A 41 -6.73 -9.72 -8.16
N ILE A 42 -5.68 -9.18 -7.52
CA ILE A 42 -4.65 -9.94 -6.81
C ILE A 42 -5.28 -10.83 -5.74
N GLN A 43 -6.12 -10.24 -4.87
CA GLN A 43 -6.77 -10.94 -3.76
C GLN A 43 -7.73 -12.04 -4.25
N LEU A 44 -8.55 -11.77 -5.27
CA LEU A 44 -9.44 -12.78 -5.85
C LEU A 44 -8.67 -13.93 -6.51
N GLY A 45 -7.56 -13.62 -7.19
CA GLY A 45 -6.68 -14.64 -7.75
C GLY A 45 -6.06 -15.53 -6.68
N GLN A 46 -5.64 -14.95 -5.55
CA GLN A 46 -5.12 -15.69 -4.40
C GLN A 46 -6.18 -16.55 -3.73
N GLU A 47 -7.39 -16.02 -3.52
CA GLU A 47 -8.53 -16.77 -2.99
C GLU A 47 -8.76 -18.02 -3.83
N GLN A 48 -8.91 -17.87 -5.15
CA GLN A 48 -9.17 -18.99 -6.05
C GLN A 48 -8.04 -20.04 -6.00
N GLN A 49 -6.78 -19.61 -5.97
CA GLN A 49 -5.63 -20.52 -5.87
C GLN A 49 -5.62 -21.30 -4.55
N CYS A 50 -5.91 -20.63 -3.42
CA CYS A 50 -5.98 -21.27 -2.11
C CYS A 50 -7.11 -22.31 -2.07
N LEU A 51 -8.29 -21.95 -2.56
CA LEU A 51 -9.45 -22.86 -2.61
C LEU A 51 -9.19 -24.08 -3.51
N ASN A 52 -8.63 -23.87 -4.71
CA ASN A 52 -8.28 -24.97 -5.62
C ASN A 52 -7.27 -25.93 -4.97
N ARG A 53 -6.23 -25.40 -4.33
CA ARG A 53 -5.23 -26.21 -3.61
C ARG A 53 -5.84 -26.95 -2.44
N TYR A 54 -6.73 -26.30 -1.69
CA TYR A 54 -7.45 -26.90 -0.58
C TYR A 54 -8.31 -28.07 -1.03
N GLY A 55 -9.03 -27.91 -2.14
CA GLY A 55 -9.85 -28.95 -2.76
C GLY A 55 -9.06 -30.14 -3.24
N ALA A 56 -8.03 -29.90 -4.06
CA ALA A 56 -7.17 -30.93 -4.62
C ALA A 56 -6.52 -31.79 -3.52
N ARG A 57 -6.00 -31.16 -2.45
CA ARG A 57 -5.38 -31.88 -1.31
C ARG A 57 -6.35 -32.77 -0.53
N ARG A 58 -7.66 -32.54 -0.65
CA ARG A 58 -8.71 -33.26 0.08
C ARG A 58 -9.61 -34.11 -0.81
N GLY A 59 -9.31 -34.19 -2.11
CA GLY A 59 -10.16 -34.90 -3.07
C GLY A 59 -11.58 -34.32 -3.19
N LEU A 60 -11.76 -33.03 -2.89
CA LEU A 60 -13.09 -32.40 -2.90
C LEU A 60 -13.47 -31.96 -4.32
N ALA A 61 -14.62 -32.44 -4.80
CA ALA A 61 -15.27 -31.88 -5.98
C ALA A 61 -15.84 -30.50 -5.65
N MET A 62 -15.32 -29.45 -6.29
CA MET A 62 -15.73 -28.06 -6.09
C MET A 62 -17.01 -27.75 -6.86
N ALA A 63 -18.15 -28.22 -6.34
CA ALA A 63 -19.45 -28.03 -6.95
C ALA A 63 -19.87 -26.55 -6.96
N ARG A 64 -20.87 -26.19 -7.77
CA ARG A 64 -21.36 -24.81 -7.90
C ARG A 64 -22.88 -24.78 -7.95
N GLY A 65 -23.46 -23.71 -7.40
CA GLY A 65 -24.90 -23.48 -7.41
C GLY A 65 -25.62 -24.12 -6.22
N ALA A 66 -26.84 -23.65 -5.97
CA ALA A 66 -27.63 -24.06 -4.80
C ALA A 66 -28.14 -25.50 -4.92
N ALA A 67 -28.45 -25.97 -6.13
CA ALA A 67 -28.96 -27.34 -6.38
C ALA A 67 -28.01 -28.42 -5.85
N GLU A 68 -26.70 -28.20 -5.95
CA GLU A 68 -25.69 -29.12 -5.40
C GLU A 68 -25.70 -29.15 -3.87
N ALA A 69 -26.12 -28.05 -3.22
CA ALA A 69 -26.30 -28.02 -1.77
C ALA A 69 -27.40 -28.95 -1.30
N PHE A 70 -28.53 -28.95 -2.01
CA PHE A 70 -29.68 -29.83 -1.77
C PHE A 70 -29.39 -31.30 -2.14
N ARG A 71 -28.34 -31.56 -2.92
CA ARG A 71 -27.81 -32.91 -3.18
C ARG A 71 -26.73 -33.36 -2.19
N GLY A 72 -26.32 -32.51 -1.27
CA GLY A 72 -25.33 -32.86 -0.24
C GLY A 72 -23.89 -32.92 -0.76
N ALA A 73 -23.56 -32.12 -1.78
CA ALA A 73 -22.20 -32.01 -2.29
C ALA A 73 -21.21 -31.64 -1.16
N ALA A 74 -20.04 -32.28 -1.14
CA ALA A 74 -19.07 -32.08 -0.04
C ALA A 74 -18.54 -30.63 0.04
N ALA A 75 -18.47 -29.93 -1.09
CA ALA A 75 -17.95 -28.58 -1.18
C ALA A 75 -18.68 -27.77 -2.26
N ILE A 76 -19.07 -26.53 -1.95
CA ILE A 76 -19.78 -25.63 -2.89
C ILE A 76 -19.06 -24.31 -2.98
N GLN A 77 -18.57 -23.98 -4.17
CA GLN A 77 -17.77 -22.79 -4.39
C GLN A 77 -18.62 -21.60 -4.84
N GLY A 78 -18.44 -20.46 -4.17
CA GLY A 78 -18.94 -19.16 -4.65
C GLY A 78 -20.45 -18.99 -4.59
N LEU A 79 -21.17 -19.74 -3.74
CA LEU A 79 -22.62 -19.64 -3.60
C LEU A 79 -23.02 -18.24 -3.15
N ARG A 80 -24.04 -17.65 -3.80
CA ARG A 80 -24.62 -16.37 -3.39
C ARG A 80 -25.86 -16.62 -2.57
N LEU A 81 -25.94 -16.00 -1.42
CA LEU A 81 -27.04 -16.14 -0.48
C LEU A 81 -27.69 -14.77 -0.22
N LEU A 82 -28.98 -14.84 0.12
CA LEU A 82 -29.81 -13.71 0.50
C LEU A 82 -30.48 -14.07 1.83
N ALA A 83 -30.58 -13.10 2.73
CA ALA A 83 -31.42 -13.18 3.92
C ALA A 83 -32.20 -11.88 4.06
N GLN A 84 -33.44 -11.98 4.55
CA GLN A 84 -34.28 -10.83 4.84
C GLN A 84 -34.28 -10.63 6.35
N GLU A 85 -33.89 -9.44 6.80
CA GLU A 85 -34.05 -8.95 8.17
C GLU A 85 -35.18 -7.92 8.19
N GLU A 86 -35.63 -7.51 9.38
CA GLU A 86 -36.78 -6.61 9.55
C GLU A 86 -36.68 -5.33 8.71
N CYS A 87 -35.53 -4.66 8.73
CA CYS A 87 -35.32 -3.36 8.08
C CYS A 87 -34.31 -3.38 6.92
N VAL A 88 -33.57 -4.48 6.74
CA VAL A 88 -32.49 -4.58 5.74
C VAL A 88 -32.52 -5.93 5.03
N ARG A 89 -32.07 -5.96 3.78
CA ARG A 89 -31.83 -7.22 3.06
C ARG A 89 -30.33 -7.51 3.05
N LEU A 90 -29.94 -8.68 3.52
CA LEU A 90 -28.55 -9.11 3.51
C LEU A 90 -28.25 -9.90 2.24
N ARG A 91 -27.07 -9.69 1.64
CA ARG A 91 -26.57 -10.49 0.51
C ARG A 91 -25.10 -10.81 0.63
N GLY A 92 -24.65 -11.95 0.15
CA GLY A 92 -23.22 -12.25 0.15
C GLY A 92 -22.83 -13.41 -0.74
N ARG A 93 -21.57 -13.41 -1.19
CA ARG A 93 -20.96 -14.56 -1.85
C ARG A 93 -20.12 -15.31 -0.82
N VAL A 94 -20.51 -16.54 -0.50
CA VAL A 94 -19.69 -17.43 0.31
C VAL A 94 -18.59 -18.01 -0.58
N PRO A 95 -17.28 -17.79 -0.29
CA PRO A 95 -16.20 -18.30 -1.15
C PRO A 95 -16.21 -19.82 -1.28
N LEU A 96 -16.40 -20.52 -0.16
CA LEU A 96 -16.58 -21.97 -0.12
C LEU A 96 -17.49 -22.37 1.03
N LEU A 97 -18.43 -23.27 0.76
CA LEU A 97 -19.19 -24.00 1.78
C LEU A 97 -18.65 -25.41 1.90
N LEU A 98 -18.54 -25.91 3.13
CA LEU A 98 -18.12 -27.28 3.42
C LEU A 98 -19.20 -28.02 4.19
N ARG A 99 -19.53 -29.22 3.72
CA ARG A 99 -20.56 -30.07 4.32
C ARG A 99 -20.18 -30.53 5.72
N ARG A 100 -21.18 -30.66 6.58
CA ARG A 100 -21.14 -31.32 7.89
C ARG A 100 -22.32 -32.27 8.01
N ASP A 101 -22.08 -33.43 8.60
CA ASP A 101 -23.12 -34.42 8.88
C ASP A 101 -23.88 -34.00 10.14
N THR A 102 -24.73 -32.99 9.97
CA THR A 102 -25.57 -32.40 11.01
C THR A 102 -26.85 -31.97 10.31
N GLU A 103 -27.99 -32.43 10.81
CA GLU A 103 -29.29 -32.19 10.20
C GLU A 103 -29.58 -30.69 10.02
N SER A 104 -30.23 -30.34 8.91
CA SER A 104 -30.69 -28.98 8.61
C SER A 104 -31.87 -29.01 7.64
N ARG A 105 -32.37 -27.84 7.24
CA ARG A 105 -33.40 -27.73 6.19
C ARG A 105 -32.98 -28.34 4.84
N LEU A 106 -31.68 -28.56 4.63
CA LEU A 106 -31.15 -29.17 3.41
C LEU A 106 -31.17 -30.71 3.43
N GLY A 107 -31.57 -31.34 4.55
CA GLY A 107 -31.56 -32.79 4.76
C GLY A 107 -30.61 -33.20 5.90
N PRO A 108 -30.00 -34.40 5.84
CA PRO A 108 -29.16 -34.94 6.92
C PRO A 108 -27.77 -34.26 7.02
N TRP A 109 -27.58 -33.11 6.38
CA TRP A 109 -26.35 -32.34 6.40
C TRP A 109 -26.61 -30.85 6.51
N SER A 110 -25.57 -30.12 6.91
CA SER A 110 -25.50 -28.67 6.97
C SER A 110 -24.19 -28.18 6.36
N TYR A 111 -24.03 -26.87 6.22
CA TYR A 111 -22.79 -26.28 5.71
C TYR A 111 -22.18 -25.29 6.70
N VAL A 112 -20.84 -25.22 6.67
CA VAL A 112 -20.07 -24.17 7.32
C VAL A 112 -19.36 -23.30 6.27
N PRO A 113 -19.30 -21.98 6.47
CA PRO A 113 -18.60 -21.09 5.54
C PRO A 113 -17.09 -21.16 5.75
N LEU A 114 -16.33 -21.10 4.65
CA LEU A 114 -14.89 -20.98 4.64
C LEU A 114 -14.47 -19.70 3.88
N LEU A 115 -13.68 -18.86 4.55
CA LEU A 115 -13.06 -17.65 4.00
C LEU A 115 -11.56 -17.87 3.78
N VAL A 116 -10.98 -17.25 2.75
CA VAL A 116 -9.52 -17.21 2.56
C VAL A 116 -8.93 -15.98 3.22
N ARG A 117 -7.84 -16.17 3.97
CA ARG A 117 -7.09 -15.13 4.66
C ARG A 117 -5.84 -14.75 3.88
N THR A 118 -5.69 -13.46 3.61
CA THR A 118 -4.48 -12.87 2.98
C THR A 118 -3.48 -12.29 4.00
N GLY A 119 -3.78 -12.31 5.30
CA GLY A 119 -2.94 -11.79 6.38
C GLY A 119 -2.40 -12.86 7.34
N ARG A 120 -1.56 -12.44 8.30
CA ARG A 120 -0.91 -13.37 9.27
C ARG A 120 -1.84 -13.82 10.41
N PHE A 121 -2.82 -12.99 10.78
CA PHE A 121 -3.75 -13.24 11.88
C PHE A 121 -5.18 -13.07 11.40
N ILE A 122 -6.11 -13.76 12.06
CA ILE A 122 -7.55 -13.59 11.83
C ILE A 122 -7.98 -12.30 12.51
N ASN A 123 -8.27 -11.26 11.74
CA ASN A 123 -8.61 -9.93 12.26
C ASN A 123 -10.13 -9.75 12.46
N ARG A 124 -10.55 -8.64 13.10
CA ARG A 124 -11.96 -8.29 13.31
C ARG A 124 -12.78 -8.30 12.02
N GLU A 125 -12.21 -7.78 10.94
CA GLU A 125 -12.86 -7.75 9.61
C GLU A 125 -13.24 -9.16 9.14
N GLN A 126 -12.31 -10.11 9.20
CA GLN A 126 -12.53 -11.50 8.80
C GLN A 126 -13.51 -12.22 9.73
N ARG A 127 -13.43 -11.99 11.04
CA ARG A 127 -14.33 -12.58 12.03
C ARG A 127 -15.78 -12.16 11.78
N LEU A 128 -16.03 -10.85 11.63
CA LEU A 128 -17.37 -10.32 11.39
C LEU A 128 -17.89 -10.66 9.99
N CYS A 129 -17.04 -10.69 8.97
CA CYS A 129 -17.45 -11.21 7.65
C CYS A 129 -17.88 -12.68 7.73
N LEU A 130 -17.19 -13.51 8.52
CA LEU A 130 -17.56 -14.92 8.68
C LEU A 130 -18.89 -15.08 9.46
N ALA A 131 -19.10 -14.27 10.50
CA ALA A 131 -20.38 -14.21 11.22
C ALA A 131 -21.53 -13.80 10.29
N PHE A 132 -21.30 -12.80 9.42
CA PHE A 132 -22.25 -12.37 8.40
C PHE A 132 -22.60 -13.48 7.41
N LEU A 133 -21.60 -14.23 6.93
CA LEU A 133 -21.85 -15.39 6.07
C LEU A 133 -22.60 -16.52 6.82
N GLY A 134 -22.34 -16.70 8.12
CA GLY A 134 -23.10 -17.62 8.98
C GLY A 134 -24.57 -17.24 9.08
N ARG A 135 -24.88 -15.95 9.22
CA ARG A 135 -26.26 -15.45 9.25
C ARG A 135 -26.98 -15.63 7.91
N LEU A 136 -26.30 -15.36 6.79
CA LEU A 136 -26.83 -15.69 5.47
C LEU A 136 -27.13 -17.19 5.31
N LEU A 137 -26.29 -18.05 5.90
CA LEU A 137 -26.52 -19.49 5.89
C LEU A 137 -27.71 -19.89 6.75
N GLN A 138 -27.98 -19.21 7.87
CA GLN A 138 -29.16 -19.48 8.69
C GLN A 138 -30.45 -19.41 7.86
N GLY A 139 -30.61 -18.37 7.03
CA GLY A 139 -31.76 -18.27 6.12
C GLY A 139 -31.82 -19.41 5.08
N PHE A 140 -30.66 -19.90 4.64
CA PHE A 140 -30.55 -20.94 3.62
C PHE A 140 -30.78 -22.37 4.15
N GLN A 141 -30.21 -22.71 5.31
CA GLN A 141 -30.25 -24.07 5.87
C GLN A 141 -31.08 -24.18 7.17
N GLY A 142 -31.70 -23.10 7.62
CA GLY A 142 -32.57 -23.04 8.80
C GLY A 142 -31.86 -22.80 10.14
N GLN A 143 -30.53 -22.88 10.19
CA GLN A 143 -29.76 -22.69 11.43
C GLN A 143 -28.42 -22.01 11.16
N CYS A 144 -27.99 -21.15 12.09
CA CYS A 144 -26.68 -20.51 12.03
C CYS A 144 -25.60 -21.55 12.39
N PRO A 145 -24.55 -21.72 11.58
CA PRO A 145 -23.47 -22.64 11.92
C PRO A 145 -22.72 -22.15 13.18
N PRO A 146 -22.38 -23.03 14.14
CA PRO A 146 -21.72 -22.62 15.39
C PRO A 146 -20.30 -22.08 15.14
N ARG A 147 -19.67 -22.51 14.04
CA ARG A 147 -18.34 -22.10 13.63
C ARG A 147 -18.24 -21.90 12.12
N GLY A 148 -17.42 -20.94 11.72
CA GLY A 148 -16.89 -20.84 10.36
C GLY A 148 -15.41 -21.22 10.31
N LEU A 149 -14.85 -21.26 9.10
CA LEU A 149 -13.45 -21.63 8.85
C LEU A 149 -12.69 -20.50 8.15
N VAL A 150 -11.42 -20.35 8.50
CA VAL A 150 -10.50 -19.43 7.84
C VAL A 150 -9.30 -20.21 7.31
N LEU A 151 -9.12 -20.17 5.99
CA LEU A 151 -8.03 -20.82 5.26
C LEU A 151 -6.89 -19.84 5.02
N SER A 152 -5.69 -20.20 5.47
CA SER A 152 -4.45 -19.47 5.20
C SER A 152 -3.80 -19.91 3.90
N ALA A 153 -2.90 -19.08 3.35
CA ALA A 153 -2.15 -19.38 2.13
C ALA A 153 -1.23 -20.63 2.23
N ASP A 154 -0.78 -20.98 3.44
CA ASP A 154 -0.02 -22.21 3.72
C ASP A 154 -0.88 -23.49 3.70
N GLY A 155 -2.22 -23.33 3.70
CA GLY A 155 -3.19 -24.42 3.75
C GLY A 155 -3.71 -24.75 5.14
N SER A 156 -3.23 -24.08 6.19
CA SER A 156 -3.80 -24.19 7.53
C SER A 156 -5.23 -23.66 7.56
N CYS A 157 -6.11 -24.36 8.27
CA CYS A 157 -7.52 -24.02 8.37
C CYS A 157 -7.89 -23.90 9.85
N GLN A 158 -8.34 -22.72 10.28
CA GLN A 158 -8.63 -22.41 11.67
C GLN A 158 -10.14 -22.16 11.87
N PRO A 159 -10.77 -22.76 12.89
CA PRO A 159 -12.17 -22.49 13.22
C PRO A 159 -12.33 -21.15 13.95
N VAL A 160 -13.46 -20.49 13.74
CA VAL A 160 -13.88 -19.29 14.45
C VAL A 160 -15.32 -19.47 14.91
N ALA A 161 -15.57 -19.37 16.21
CA ALA A 161 -16.92 -19.41 16.78
C ALA A 161 -17.72 -18.18 16.33
N LEU A 162 -18.96 -18.39 15.85
CA LEU A 162 -19.77 -17.33 15.26
C LEU A 162 -20.78 -16.72 16.24
N GLU A 163 -21.23 -17.50 17.23
CA GLU A 163 -22.20 -17.06 18.23
C GLU A 163 -21.72 -15.84 19.05
N PRO A 164 -20.48 -15.78 19.57
CA PRO A 164 -20.03 -14.60 20.33
C PRO A 164 -19.86 -13.34 19.47
N LEU A 165 -19.96 -13.46 18.15
CA LEU A 165 -19.83 -12.37 17.20
C LEU A 165 -21.19 -11.82 16.73
N GLN A 166 -22.30 -12.49 17.05
CA GLN A 166 -23.64 -12.07 16.62
C GLN A 166 -24.01 -10.68 17.16
N PRO A 167 -23.85 -10.36 18.47
CA PRO A 167 -24.20 -9.03 18.98
C PRO A 167 -23.38 -7.91 18.33
N GLN A 168 -22.08 -8.13 18.13
CA GLN A 168 -21.21 -7.17 17.44
C GLN A 168 -21.58 -7.00 15.96
N LEU A 169 -22.16 -8.03 15.33
CA LEU A 169 -22.66 -7.95 13.97
C LEU A 169 -23.99 -7.18 13.92
N ASP A 170 -24.86 -7.36 14.92
CA ASP A 170 -26.13 -6.65 15.02
C ASP A 170 -25.90 -5.14 15.15
N GLU A 171 -25.11 -4.73 16.14
CA GLU A 171 -24.70 -3.32 16.32
C GLU A 171 -24.11 -2.73 15.03
N LEU A 172 -23.24 -3.49 14.35
CA LEU A 172 -22.61 -3.05 13.12
C LEU A 172 -23.60 -2.90 11.96
N LEU A 173 -24.58 -3.81 11.83
CA LEU A 173 -25.59 -3.74 10.79
C LEU A 173 -26.55 -2.57 11.02
N GLU A 174 -26.87 -2.26 12.28
CA GLU A 174 -27.65 -1.07 12.66
C GLU A 174 -26.89 0.22 12.34
N GLU A 175 -25.63 0.33 12.77
CA GLU A 175 -24.75 1.46 12.44
C GLU A 175 -24.66 1.67 10.91
N MET A 176 -24.49 0.58 10.17
CA MET A 176 -24.46 0.59 8.71
C MET A 176 -25.80 1.05 8.13
N ALA A 177 -26.93 0.57 8.65
CA ALA A 177 -28.24 0.94 8.15
C ALA A 177 -28.49 2.44 8.30
N VAL A 178 -28.16 2.99 9.48
CA VAL A 178 -28.29 4.43 9.76
C VAL A 178 -27.34 5.24 8.87
N GLY A 179 -26.06 4.86 8.82
CA GLY A 179 -25.04 5.65 8.13
C GLY A 179 -25.09 5.57 6.61
N LEU A 180 -25.50 4.42 6.05
CA LEU A 180 -25.71 4.27 4.60
C LEU A 180 -27.00 4.93 4.12
N SER A 181 -27.96 5.20 5.01
CA SER A 181 -29.19 5.93 4.67
C SER A 181 -29.00 7.46 4.68
N GLN A 182 -27.86 7.97 5.16
CA GLN A 182 -27.59 9.40 5.19
C GLN A 182 -27.43 9.97 3.77
N PRO A 183 -27.94 11.18 3.49
CA PRO A 183 -27.84 11.81 2.16
C PRO A 183 -26.42 12.28 1.83
N HIS A 184 -25.55 12.44 2.84
CA HIS A 184 -24.18 12.91 2.68
C HIS A 184 -23.19 11.85 3.14
N ALA A 185 -22.05 11.81 2.45
CA ALA A 185 -20.97 10.89 2.78
C ALA A 185 -20.39 11.21 4.18
N PRO A 186 -20.15 10.19 5.04
CA PRO A 186 -19.49 10.37 6.33
C PRO A 186 -18.15 11.11 6.22
N GLU A 187 -17.78 11.84 7.27
CA GLU A 187 -16.50 12.56 7.37
C GLU A 187 -15.28 11.68 7.04
N LEU A 188 -14.18 12.32 6.62
CA LEU A 188 -12.93 11.61 6.35
C LEU A 188 -12.43 10.93 7.63
N VAL A 189 -12.13 9.63 7.51
CA VAL A 189 -11.49 8.89 8.59
C VAL A 189 -10.10 9.49 8.87
N ALA A 190 -9.78 9.61 10.16
CA ALA A 190 -8.50 10.18 10.57
C ALA A 190 -7.30 9.31 10.15
N GLU A 191 -7.46 7.99 10.10
CA GLU A 191 -6.41 7.05 9.69
C GLU A 191 -6.57 6.64 8.22
N ARG A 192 -5.84 7.32 7.33
CA ARG A 192 -5.91 7.12 5.88
C ARG A 192 -4.90 6.11 5.31
N LYS A 193 -4.25 5.30 6.15
CA LYS A 193 -3.24 4.31 5.71
C LYS A 193 -3.77 3.33 4.66
N ARG A 194 -5.01 2.88 4.82
CA ARG A 194 -5.68 1.94 3.88
C ARG A 194 -6.20 2.62 2.61
N CYS A 195 -6.12 3.95 2.51
CA CYS A 195 -6.55 4.68 1.33
C CYS A 195 -5.64 4.43 0.11
N SER A 196 -4.39 3.98 0.32
CA SER A 196 -3.45 3.67 -0.78
C SER A 196 -4.04 2.68 -1.79
N ILE A 197 -4.79 1.68 -1.33
CA ILE A 197 -5.45 0.65 -2.15
C ILE A 197 -6.95 0.90 -2.37
N CYS A 198 -7.47 2.08 -2.00
CA CYS A 198 -8.89 2.38 -2.07
C CYS A 198 -9.29 2.92 -3.45
N SER A 199 -10.35 2.35 -4.05
CA SER A 199 -10.91 2.80 -5.33
C SER A 199 -11.44 4.23 -5.30
N TRP A 200 -11.81 4.75 -4.13
CA TRP A 200 -12.35 6.10 -3.94
C TRP A 200 -11.31 7.10 -3.43
N ARG A 201 -10.01 6.76 -3.51
CA ARG A 201 -8.92 7.63 -3.04
C ARG A 201 -8.97 9.02 -3.68
N ARG A 202 -9.26 9.12 -4.99
CA ARG A 202 -9.26 10.39 -5.73
C ARG A 202 -10.28 11.40 -5.17
N PRO A 203 -11.60 11.12 -5.13
CA PRO A 203 -12.56 12.06 -4.57
C PRO A 203 -12.33 12.35 -3.08
N CYS A 204 -11.88 11.37 -2.30
CA CYS A 204 -11.51 11.61 -0.90
C CYS A 204 -10.29 12.53 -0.74
N ASN A 205 -9.29 12.44 -1.63
CA ASN A 205 -8.15 13.35 -1.65
C ASN A 205 -8.56 14.76 -2.09
N ALA A 206 -9.44 14.88 -3.09
CA ALA A 206 -9.97 16.17 -3.51
C ALA A 206 -10.75 16.85 -2.39
N HIS A 207 -11.63 16.11 -1.70
CA HIS A 207 -12.35 16.62 -0.54
C HIS A 207 -11.42 17.03 0.62
N ALA A 208 -10.37 16.23 0.89
CA ALA A 208 -9.37 16.55 1.92
C ALA A 208 -8.58 17.84 1.60
N ALA A 209 -8.21 18.02 0.34
CA ALA A 209 -7.54 19.23 -0.13
C ALA A 209 -8.46 20.45 0.00
N ALA A 210 -9.73 20.33 -0.40
CA ALA A 210 -10.71 21.41 -0.32
C ALA A 210 -11.03 21.82 1.13
N SER A 211 -11.13 20.86 2.05
CA SER A 211 -11.43 21.15 3.46
C SER A 211 -10.20 21.51 4.31
N GLY A 212 -8.99 21.46 3.74
CA GLY A 212 -7.75 21.63 4.49
C GLY A 212 -7.61 20.58 5.59
N HIS A 213 -7.94 19.33 5.29
CA HIS A 213 -8.00 18.25 6.28
C HIS A 213 -6.63 17.94 6.89
N LEU A 214 -6.52 18.05 8.22
CA LEU A 214 -5.26 17.86 8.96
C LEU A 214 -4.56 16.51 8.73
N GLY A 215 -5.31 15.47 8.37
CA GLY A 215 -4.74 14.15 8.05
C GLY A 215 -3.84 14.13 6.81
N ASP A 216 -3.80 15.21 6.02
CA ASP A 216 -2.87 15.36 4.89
C ASP A 216 -1.54 16.01 5.30
N VAL A 217 -1.41 16.48 6.54
CA VAL A 217 -0.14 16.95 7.08
C VAL A 217 0.69 15.75 7.50
N SER A 218 1.86 15.59 6.89
CA SER A 218 2.79 14.52 7.24
C SER A 218 3.13 14.57 8.73
N GLY A 219 2.93 13.46 9.45
CA GLY A 219 3.12 13.38 10.90
C GLY A 219 1.86 13.57 11.75
N VAL A 220 0.72 13.98 11.17
CA VAL A 220 -0.56 14.06 11.89
C VAL A 220 -1.32 12.75 11.81
N GLY A 221 -1.18 11.91 12.84
CA GLY A 221 -2.01 10.72 13.06
C GLY A 221 -3.39 11.06 13.66
N SER A 222 -4.21 10.03 13.88
CA SER A 222 -5.58 10.17 14.42
C SER A 222 -5.62 10.81 15.82
N GLY A 223 -4.71 10.43 16.71
CA GLY A 223 -4.55 11.06 18.02
C GLY A 223 -4.19 12.53 17.93
N ARG A 224 -3.17 12.86 17.12
CA ARG A 224 -2.70 14.24 16.93
C ARG A 224 -3.78 15.13 16.31
N ARG A 225 -4.53 14.63 15.33
CA ARG A 225 -5.66 15.36 14.74
C ARG A 225 -6.69 15.74 15.80
N ARG A 226 -7.05 14.80 16.69
CA ARG A 226 -8.00 15.10 17.79
C ARG A 226 -7.47 16.17 18.74
N GLN A 227 -6.19 16.08 19.12
CA GLN A 227 -5.53 17.09 19.95
C GLN A 227 -5.56 18.48 19.28
N LEU A 228 -5.19 18.57 17.99
CA LEU A 228 -5.21 19.82 17.25
C LEU A 228 -6.62 20.42 17.17
N ILE A 229 -7.65 19.61 16.93
CA ILE A 229 -9.05 20.07 16.93
C ILE A 229 -9.46 20.59 18.31
N GLN A 230 -9.08 19.91 19.40
CA GLN A 230 -9.34 20.40 20.77
C GLN A 230 -8.66 21.74 21.06
N LEU A 231 -7.47 21.94 20.49
CA LEU A 231 -6.72 23.21 20.53
C LEU A 231 -7.24 24.27 19.54
N GLN A 232 -8.44 24.08 18.97
CA GLN A 232 -9.04 25.00 17.99
C GLN A 232 -8.23 25.17 16.70
N ILE A 233 -7.47 24.14 16.31
CA ILE A 233 -6.76 24.05 15.03
C ILE A 233 -7.43 22.97 14.15
N PRO A 234 -8.54 23.30 13.46
CA PRO A 234 -9.30 22.29 12.70
C PRO A 234 -8.74 22.02 11.30
N THR A 235 -7.92 22.92 10.73
CA THR A 235 -7.46 22.84 9.33
C THR A 235 -5.97 23.12 9.17
N ILE A 236 -5.42 22.73 8.01
CA ILE A 236 -4.03 23.03 7.61
C ILE A 236 -3.76 24.53 7.63
N ALA A 237 -4.72 25.36 7.20
CA ALA A 237 -4.57 26.81 7.17
C ALA A 237 -4.36 27.39 8.58
N VAL A 238 -5.16 26.95 9.56
CA VAL A 238 -4.99 27.38 10.96
C VAL A 238 -3.67 26.86 11.54
N LEU A 239 -3.29 25.61 11.23
CA LEU A 239 -2.03 25.03 11.68
C LEU A 239 -0.81 25.79 11.13
N ALA A 240 -0.86 26.22 9.87
CA ALA A 240 0.23 26.98 9.25
C ALA A 240 0.44 28.37 9.88
N GLN A 241 -0.64 28.99 10.36
CA GLN A 241 -0.64 30.29 11.04
C GLN A 241 -0.30 30.20 12.53
N SER A 242 -0.35 28.99 13.11
CA SER A 242 -0.08 28.78 14.54
C SER A 242 1.38 29.10 14.89
N ASP A 243 1.60 29.60 16.12
CA ASP A 243 2.95 29.74 16.69
C ASP A 243 3.48 28.35 17.11
N PRO A 244 4.63 27.90 16.56
CA PRO A 244 5.26 26.65 16.96
C PRO A 244 5.56 26.53 18.45
N SER A 245 5.95 27.63 19.11
CA SER A 245 6.35 27.62 20.51
C SER A 245 5.15 27.40 21.41
N TRP A 246 4.09 28.18 21.21
CA TRP A 246 2.80 27.97 21.87
C TRP A 246 2.24 26.56 21.61
N LEU A 247 2.23 26.10 20.35
CA LEU A 247 1.70 24.78 20.02
C LEU A 247 2.49 23.67 20.71
N GLY A 248 3.82 23.81 20.77
CA GLY A 248 4.68 22.90 21.53
C GLY A 248 4.26 22.78 22.98
N GLN A 249 4.12 23.92 23.67
CA GLN A 249 3.70 23.98 25.07
C GLN A 249 2.30 23.38 25.30
N ALA A 250 1.33 23.71 24.45
CA ALA A 250 -0.02 23.17 24.51
C ALA A 250 -0.04 21.64 24.35
N LEU A 251 0.80 21.10 23.46
CA LEU A 251 0.94 19.66 23.26
C LEU A 251 1.62 18.96 24.46
N VAL A 252 2.52 19.65 25.17
CA VAL A 252 3.11 19.13 26.42
C VAL A 252 2.07 19.02 27.53
N GLN A 253 1.20 20.01 27.67
CA GLN A 253 0.11 19.99 28.67
C GLN A 253 -0.88 18.85 28.45
N GLN A 254 -1.10 18.44 27.20
CA GLN A 254 -1.92 17.28 26.85
C GLN A 254 -1.14 15.94 26.82
N GLY A 255 0.17 15.99 27.05
CA GLY A 255 1.10 14.86 26.95
C GLY A 255 1.84 14.60 28.26
N HIS A 256 2.97 13.88 28.18
CA HIS A 256 3.81 13.64 29.35
C HIS A 256 4.90 14.72 29.45
N PRO A 257 5.09 15.40 30.61
CA PRO A 257 6.04 16.51 30.75
C PRO A 257 7.48 16.15 30.38
N SER A 258 7.87 14.89 30.61
CA SER A 258 9.21 14.36 30.27
C SER A 258 9.53 14.33 28.76
N GLN A 259 8.55 14.62 27.89
CA GLN A 259 8.72 14.64 26.43
C GLN A 259 8.64 16.05 25.84
N ALA A 260 8.86 17.10 26.65
CA ALA A 260 8.72 18.48 26.22
C ALA A 260 9.53 18.86 24.97
N SER A 261 10.81 18.46 24.91
CA SER A 261 11.67 18.71 23.76
C SER A 261 11.15 18.03 22.49
N HIS A 262 10.64 16.80 22.60
CA HIS A 262 10.05 16.06 21.49
C HIS A 262 8.77 16.74 20.98
N HIS A 263 7.89 17.19 21.89
CA HIS A 263 6.66 17.89 21.52
C HIS A 263 6.93 19.23 20.84
N ASN A 264 7.91 20.00 21.31
CA ASN A 264 8.31 21.26 20.70
C ASN A 264 8.89 21.05 19.28
N ALA A 265 9.80 20.09 19.12
CA ALA A 265 10.35 19.76 17.81
C ALA A 265 9.27 19.28 16.83
N LEU A 266 8.31 18.48 17.32
CA LEU A 266 7.17 18.03 16.53
C LEU A 266 6.26 19.20 16.12
N ALA A 267 5.92 20.11 17.04
CA ALA A 267 5.09 21.28 16.74
C ALA A 267 5.72 22.14 15.63
N ALA A 268 7.02 22.44 15.75
CA ALA A 268 7.76 23.15 14.72
C ALA A 268 7.74 22.43 13.36
N ALA A 269 7.93 21.10 13.36
CA ALA A 269 7.85 20.30 12.13
C ALA A 269 6.45 20.32 11.50
N LEU A 270 5.38 20.24 12.30
CA LEU A 270 3.99 20.25 11.84
C LEU A 270 3.60 21.61 11.24
N VAL A 271 3.93 22.71 11.94
CA VAL A 271 3.67 24.07 11.44
C VAL A 271 4.46 24.32 10.15
N LEU A 272 5.73 23.91 10.08
CA LEU A 272 6.53 24.05 8.87
C LEU A 272 5.97 23.24 7.70
N GLN A 273 5.49 22.02 7.96
CA GLN A 273 4.82 21.17 6.96
C GLN A 273 3.52 21.82 6.46
N ALA A 274 2.70 22.36 7.36
CA ALA A 274 1.48 23.08 7.00
C ALA A 274 1.78 24.34 6.18
N ARG A 275 2.80 25.13 6.55
CA ARG A 275 3.24 26.31 5.80
C ARG A 275 3.73 25.95 4.39
N SER A 276 4.51 24.87 4.25
CA SER A 276 4.94 24.38 2.94
C SER A 276 3.75 24.00 2.07
N GLN A 277 2.79 23.23 2.61
CA GLN A 277 1.59 22.83 1.89
C GLN A 277 0.67 24.02 1.55
N GLN A 278 0.53 24.99 2.43
CA GLN A 278 -0.30 26.18 2.16
C GLN A 278 0.32 27.07 1.07
N SER A 279 1.65 27.27 1.11
CA SER A 279 2.36 28.07 0.10
C SER A 279 2.65 27.32 -1.20
N GLN A 280 2.41 26.01 -1.25
CA GLN A 280 2.78 25.13 -2.38
C GLN A 280 4.27 25.20 -2.75
N GLN A 281 5.12 25.50 -1.77
CA GLN A 281 6.56 25.67 -1.95
C GLN A 281 7.34 24.73 -1.04
N ALA A 282 8.45 24.19 -1.56
CA ALA A 282 9.41 23.48 -0.74
C ALA A 282 10.12 24.45 0.21
N ARG A 283 10.33 24.01 1.45
CA ARG A 283 11.02 24.77 2.49
C ARG A 283 12.17 23.96 3.04
N ARG A 284 13.31 24.59 3.29
CA ARG A 284 14.44 23.91 3.92
C ARG A 284 14.14 23.67 5.40
N ARG A 285 14.52 22.50 5.91
CA ARG A 285 14.44 22.20 7.34
C ARG A 285 15.53 22.96 8.08
N PRO A 286 15.23 23.55 9.26
CA PRO A 286 16.26 24.08 10.13
C PRO A 286 17.13 22.92 10.63
N GLY A 287 18.43 22.98 10.37
CA GLY A 287 19.42 21.97 10.78
C GLY A 287 20.76 22.64 11.06
N PRO A 288 21.72 21.93 11.69
CA PRO A 288 23.05 22.49 11.95
C PRO A 288 23.68 22.95 10.63
N ALA A 289 24.28 24.15 10.63
CA ALA A 289 24.79 24.84 9.44
C ALA A 289 25.86 24.04 8.64
N SER A 290 26.41 22.97 9.21
CA SER A 290 27.40 22.12 8.56
C SER A 290 26.75 20.89 7.90
N PHE A 291 26.72 20.89 6.56
CA PHE A 291 26.46 19.67 5.80
C PHE A 291 27.66 18.72 5.93
N SER A 292 27.50 17.59 6.62
CA SER A 292 28.48 16.51 6.59
C SER A 292 28.55 15.91 5.17
N VAL A 293 29.64 15.21 4.84
CA VAL A 293 29.72 14.43 3.58
C VAL A 293 28.54 13.46 3.47
N GLU A 294 28.06 12.96 4.61
CA GLU A 294 26.96 12.01 4.63
C GLU A 294 25.61 12.63 4.27
N SER A 295 25.41 13.92 4.55
CA SER A 295 24.13 14.60 4.34
C SER A 295 24.07 15.45 3.07
N SER A 296 25.16 15.61 2.32
CA SER A 296 25.17 16.34 1.04
C SER A 296 25.34 15.40 -0.15
N LEU A 297 24.39 15.46 -1.08
CA LEU A 297 24.48 14.70 -2.34
C LEU A 297 25.66 15.21 -3.18
N THR A 298 25.87 16.52 -3.22
CA THR A 298 26.99 17.14 -3.96
C THR A 298 28.34 16.59 -3.48
N LYS A 299 28.57 16.51 -2.15
CA LYS A 299 29.80 15.95 -1.58
C LYS A 299 29.97 14.45 -1.88
N ARG A 300 28.88 13.67 -1.90
CA ARG A 300 28.93 12.24 -2.26
C ARG A 300 29.26 12.02 -3.73
N LEU A 301 28.82 12.93 -4.61
CA LEU A 301 28.97 12.78 -6.05
C LEU A 301 30.21 13.49 -6.62
N CYS A 302 30.82 14.44 -5.90
CA CYS A 302 31.81 15.37 -6.45
C CYS A 302 32.99 14.68 -7.18
N ARG A 303 33.49 13.57 -6.64
CA ARG A 303 34.65 12.82 -7.18
C ARG A 303 34.29 11.55 -7.95
N SER A 304 33.00 11.25 -8.13
CA SER A 304 32.61 10.01 -8.79
C SER A 304 32.64 10.14 -10.33
N PRO A 305 33.30 9.22 -11.06
CA PRO A 305 33.30 9.20 -12.53
C PRO A 305 31.90 8.97 -13.15
N GLY A 306 30.94 8.56 -12.34
CA GLY A 306 29.54 8.38 -12.72
C GLY A 306 28.73 7.85 -11.54
N LEU A 307 27.50 7.41 -11.77
CA LEU A 307 26.66 6.77 -10.76
C LEU A 307 25.67 5.81 -11.41
N LEU A 308 25.01 5.03 -10.55
CA LEU A 308 23.90 4.17 -10.92
C LEU A 308 22.67 4.57 -10.12
N PHE A 309 21.52 4.67 -10.78
CA PHE A 309 20.24 4.61 -10.08
C PHE A 309 19.77 3.17 -10.04
N TYR A 310 19.23 2.75 -8.90
CA TYR A 310 18.83 1.40 -8.64
C TYR A 310 17.40 1.34 -8.12
N ASP A 311 16.63 0.46 -8.75
CA ASP A 311 15.26 0.16 -8.39
C ASP A 311 15.00 -1.35 -8.46
N ILE A 312 14.04 -1.85 -7.68
CA ILE A 312 13.72 -3.27 -7.57
C ILE A 312 12.21 -3.52 -7.71
N GLU A 313 11.85 -4.54 -8.48
CA GLU A 313 10.48 -5.03 -8.53
C GLU A 313 10.34 -6.37 -7.81
N ALA A 314 9.34 -6.45 -6.94
CA ALA A 314 9.08 -7.61 -6.10
C ALA A 314 7.61 -8.03 -6.11
N ASP A 315 7.36 -9.34 -5.91
CA ASP A 315 6.07 -9.91 -5.55
C ASP A 315 6.14 -10.34 -4.07
N PRO A 316 5.67 -9.50 -3.13
CA PRO A 316 5.80 -9.78 -1.69
C PRO A 316 5.08 -11.06 -1.26
N ASP A 317 3.98 -11.41 -1.92
CA ASP A 317 3.21 -12.60 -1.56
C ASP A 317 3.94 -13.88 -2.00
N ALA A 318 4.64 -13.82 -3.14
CA ALA A 318 5.53 -14.89 -3.58
C ALA A 318 6.89 -14.86 -2.87
N ARG A 319 7.23 -13.76 -2.17
CA ARG A 319 8.54 -13.47 -1.58
C ARG A 319 9.68 -13.50 -2.61
N GLU A 320 9.40 -12.97 -3.79
CA GLU A 320 10.31 -12.97 -4.92
C GLU A 320 10.67 -11.54 -5.34
N ASN A 321 11.97 -11.29 -5.55
CA ASN A 321 12.46 -10.09 -6.23
C ASN A 321 12.76 -10.49 -7.67
N TYR A 322 11.97 -10.01 -8.62
CA TYR A 322 11.97 -10.54 -9.98
C TYR A 322 12.70 -9.66 -10.99
N LEU A 323 12.95 -8.39 -10.68
CA LEU A 323 13.70 -7.49 -11.53
C LEU A 323 14.54 -6.51 -10.70
N HIS A 324 15.81 -6.38 -11.07
CA HIS A 324 16.72 -5.34 -10.58
C HIS A 324 17.07 -4.40 -11.73
N GLY A 325 16.70 -3.14 -11.62
CA GLY A 325 16.95 -2.10 -12.62
C GLY A 325 18.16 -1.25 -12.28
N PHE A 326 19.04 -1.04 -13.24
CA PHE A 326 20.18 -0.13 -13.09
C PHE A 326 20.19 0.90 -14.20
N LEU A 327 20.01 2.17 -13.88
CA LEU A 327 20.21 3.27 -14.83
C LEU A 327 21.60 3.85 -14.65
N ILE A 328 22.44 3.69 -15.66
CA ILE A 328 23.85 4.07 -15.59
C ILE A 328 24.01 5.49 -16.15
N ARG A 329 24.63 6.38 -15.36
CA ARG A 329 25.02 7.73 -15.79
C ARG A 329 26.52 7.88 -15.64
N THR A 330 27.21 8.04 -16.76
CA THR A 330 28.63 8.36 -16.79
C THR A 330 28.81 9.88 -16.77
N ARG A 331 29.93 10.35 -16.23
CA ARG A 331 30.38 11.73 -16.39
C ARG A 331 31.17 11.82 -17.70
N GLN A 332 30.94 12.87 -18.49
CA GLN A 332 31.68 13.08 -19.74
C GLN A 332 33.14 13.48 -19.49
N ASP A 333 33.39 14.30 -18.46
CA ASP A 333 34.73 14.70 -17.99
C ASP A 333 34.79 14.56 -16.46
N PRO A 334 35.77 13.85 -15.86
CA PRO A 334 35.95 13.77 -14.41
C PRO A 334 35.82 15.10 -13.65
N GLY A 335 36.23 16.22 -14.25
CA GLY A 335 36.16 17.57 -13.65
C GLY A 335 34.81 18.28 -13.75
N SER A 336 33.89 17.84 -14.64
CA SER A 336 32.63 18.53 -14.87
C SER A 336 31.59 18.22 -13.77
N PRO A 337 30.66 19.13 -13.46
CA PRO A 337 29.49 18.81 -12.65
C PRO A 337 28.72 17.63 -13.26
N LEU A 338 28.18 16.76 -12.41
CA LEU A 338 27.34 15.66 -12.88
C LEU A 338 25.97 16.20 -13.26
N ASP A 339 25.73 16.36 -14.55
CA ASP A 339 24.41 16.76 -15.05
C ASP A 339 23.43 15.58 -14.98
N LEU A 340 22.50 15.69 -14.05
CA LEU A 340 21.38 14.77 -13.85
C LEU A 340 20.10 15.27 -14.49
N THR A 341 20.10 16.38 -15.23
CA THR A 341 18.91 16.85 -15.94
C THR A 341 18.50 15.86 -17.03
N PRO A 342 17.19 15.66 -17.27
CA PRO A 342 16.73 14.81 -18.36
C PRO A 342 17.13 15.46 -19.68
N ASP A 343 18.02 14.80 -20.43
CA ASP A 343 18.38 15.26 -21.77
C ASP A 343 17.24 14.92 -22.76
N PRO A 344 16.56 15.91 -23.37
CA PRO A 344 15.56 15.66 -24.41
C PRO A 344 16.18 15.18 -25.74
N THR A 345 17.51 15.27 -25.90
CA THR A 345 18.25 14.96 -27.14
C THR A 345 19.02 13.63 -27.12
N GLY A 346 18.99 12.88 -26.02
CA GLY A 346 19.32 11.45 -26.02
C GLY A 346 20.78 11.05 -25.77
N ILE A 347 21.57 11.79 -24.98
CA ILE A 347 22.84 11.26 -24.47
C ILE A 347 22.55 10.04 -23.56
N ALA A 348 23.08 8.89 -23.99
CA ALA A 348 22.71 7.54 -23.57
C ALA A 348 22.71 7.29 -22.06
N THR A 349 21.57 7.49 -21.41
CA THR A 349 21.28 6.79 -20.14
C THR A 349 20.95 5.34 -20.48
N ARG A 350 21.85 4.42 -20.10
CA ARG A 350 21.67 3.00 -20.37
C ARG A 350 20.96 2.35 -19.19
N HIS A 351 19.71 1.92 -19.40
CA HIS A 351 19.03 1.03 -18.48
C HIS A 351 19.52 -0.41 -18.66
N HIS A 352 19.91 -1.04 -17.57
CA HIS A 352 20.40 -2.42 -17.53
C HIS A 352 19.52 -3.25 -16.58
N PRO A 353 18.43 -3.85 -17.09
CA PRO A 353 17.55 -4.69 -16.30
C PRO A 353 18.14 -6.10 -16.09
N ILE A 354 18.14 -6.58 -14.85
CA ILE A 354 18.52 -7.95 -14.50
C ILE A 354 17.29 -8.69 -13.98
N LEU A 355 16.70 -9.51 -14.86
CA LEU A 355 15.59 -10.40 -14.50
C LEU A 355 16.06 -11.59 -13.67
N CYS A 356 15.38 -11.81 -12.55
CA CYS A 356 15.66 -12.82 -11.55
C CYS A 356 14.52 -13.84 -11.49
N LEU A 357 14.56 -14.84 -12.37
CA LEU A 357 13.55 -15.90 -12.39
C LEU A 357 13.80 -16.92 -11.27
N PRO A 358 12.76 -17.53 -10.69
CA PRO A 358 12.93 -18.50 -9.60
C PRO A 358 13.92 -19.62 -9.92
N HIS A 359 13.91 -20.14 -11.16
CA HIS A 359 14.82 -21.20 -11.61
C HIS A 359 16.27 -20.74 -11.81
N HIS A 360 16.56 -19.44 -11.86
CA HIS A 360 17.95 -18.96 -11.85
C HIS A 360 18.63 -19.19 -10.49
N GLY A 361 17.85 -19.16 -9.40
CA GLY A 361 18.35 -19.17 -8.04
C GLY A 361 19.06 -17.86 -7.64
N HIS A 362 19.15 -17.61 -6.33
CA HIS A 362 19.73 -16.37 -5.79
C HIS A 362 21.21 -16.18 -6.19
N GLY A 363 22.00 -17.25 -6.23
CA GLY A 363 23.42 -17.20 -6.56
C GLY A 363 23.71 -16.66 -7.96
N ARG A 364 23.01 -17.16 -8.99
CA ARG A 364 23.18 -16.68 -10.37
C ARG A 364 22.72 -15.23 -10.53
N CYS A 365 21.63 -14.86 -9.87
CA CYS A 365 21.14 -13.48 -9.86
C CYS A 365 22.18 -12.53 -9.26
N TRP A 366 22.72 -12.87 -8.08
CA TRP A 366 23.79 -12.10 -7.46
C TRP A 366 25.04 -12.02 -8.33
N GLN A 367 25.49 -13.12 -8.93
CA GLN A 367 26.66 -13.12 -9.82
C GLN A 367 26.52 -12.14 -10.99
N ARG A 368 25.33 -12.03 -11.59
CA ARG A 368 25.05 -11.07 -12.67
C ARG A 368 25.09 -9.62 -12.17
N ILE A 369 24.47 -9.34 -11.02
CA ILE A 369 24.49 -8.01 -10.41
C ILE A 369 25.91 -7.63 -10.00
N HIS A 370 26.61 -8.52 -9.30
CA HIS A 370 27.99 -8.30 -8.87
C HIS A 370 28.94 -8.06 -10.06
N ARG A 371 28.77 -8.79 -11.18
CA ARG A 371 29.53 -8.55 -12.42
C ARG A 371 29.29 -7.15 -12.98
N LEU A 372 28.05 -6.66 -12.96
CA LEU A 372 27.72 -5.29 -13.35
C LEU A 372 28.38 -4.28 -12.40
N LEU A 373 28.21 -4.45 -11.09
CA LEU A 373 28.75 -3.53 -10.08
C LEU A 373 30.28 -3.45 -10.11
N ARG A 374 30.98 -4.54 -10.48
CA ARG A 374 32.43 -4.57 -10.68
C ARG A 374 32.93 -3.76 -11.86
N HIS A 375 32.09 -3.50 -12.87
CA HIS A 375 32.46 -2.57 -13.96
C HIS A 375 32.46 -1.12 -13.51
N PHE A 376 31.84 -0.82 -12.37
CA PHE A 376 31.68 0.54 -11.83
C PHE A 376 32.16 0.58 -10.38
N PRO A 377 33.46 0.35 -10.10
CA PRO A 377 33.99 0.27 -8.74
C PRO A 377 33.84 1.61 -8.02
N GLY A 378 33.33 1.57 -6.79
CA GLY A 378 33.12 2.76 -5.95
C GLY A 378 32.03 3.74 -6.43
N TRP A 379 31.35 3.48 -7.56
CA TRP A 379 30.31 4.39 -8.04
C TRP A 379 29.08 4.37 -7.12
N PRO A 380 28.57 5.54 -6.71
CA PRO A 380 27.37 5.66 -5.89
C PRO A 380 26.18 4.93 -6.52
N LEU A 381 25.40 4.26 -5.68
CA LEU A 381 24.18 3.54 -6.01
C LEU A 381 23.00 4.28 -5.39
N LEU A 382 22.41 5.18 -6.16
CA LEU A 382 21.28 6.01 -5.72
C LEU A 382 20.00 5.18 -5.79
N HIS A 383 19.23 5.21 -4.71
CA HIS A 383 17.95 4.52 -4.60
C HIS A 383 16.94 5.38 -3.84
N TYR A 384 15.67 4.98 -3.86
CA TYR A 384 14.58 5.74 -3.25
C TYR A 384 13.85 4.95 -2.17
N GLY A 385 14.39 4.98 -0.95
CA GLY A 385 13.82 4.29 0.20
C GLY A 385 14.64 3.08 0.65
N GLU A 386 14.19 2.43 1.71
CA GLU A 386 14.98 1.38 2.38
C GLU A 386 14.92 0.01 1.69
N THR A 387 13.83 -0.26 0.95
CA THR A 387 13.54 -1.56 0.35
C THR A 387 14.68 -2.02 -0.56
N GLU A 388 15.17 -1.14 -1.43
CA GLU A 388 16.20 -1.42 -2.43
C GLU A 388 17.49 -1.91 -1.76
N ARG A 389 17.95 -1.15 -0.75
CA ARG A 389 19.12 -1.47 0.06
C ARG A 389 18.95 -2.83 0.74
N VAL A 390 17.85 -2.99 1.49
CA VAL A 390 17.59 -4.21 2.28
C VAL A 390 17.53 -5.45 1.40
N GLU A 391 16.82 -5.39 0.28
CA GLU A 391 16.63 -6.54 -0.60
C GLU A 391 17.90 -6.91 -1.37
N LEU A 392 18.68 -5.93 -1.83
CA LEU A 392 19.95 -6.21 -2.51
C LEU A 392 21.01 -6.75 -1.55
N SER A 393 21.13 -6.17 -0.34
CA SER A 393 22.05 -6.66 0.69
C SER A 393 21.65 -8.06 1.17
N ARG A 394 20.35 -8.33 1.30
CA ARG A 394 19.84 -9.67 1.62
C ARG A 394 20.15 -10.67 0.51
N LEU A 395 20.04 -10.28 -0.76
CA LEU A 395 20.43 -11.12 -1.89
C LEU A 395 21.94 -11.43 -1.86
N ALA A 396 22.79 -10.42 -1.64
CA ALA A 396 24.23 -10.58 -1.50
C ALA A 396 24.59 -11.57 -0.39
N HIS A 397 23.97 -11.41 0.78
CA HIS A 397 24.16 -12.31 1.92
C HIS A 397 23.71 -13.75 1.61
N ARG A 398 22.50 -13.93 1.05
CA ARG A 398 21.98 -15.26 0.67
C ARG A 398 22.81 -15.97 -0.39
N ALA A 399 23.49 -15.20 -1.25
CA ALA A 399 24.37 -15.73 -2.28
C ALA A 399 25.80 -16.02 -1.79
N GLY A 400 26.11 -15.77 -0.51
CA GLY A 400 27.43 -16.03 0.06
C GLY A 400 28.49 -15.00 -0.32
N ALA A 401 28.12 -13.74 -0.57
CA ALA A 401 29.08 -12.67 -0.85
C ALA A 401 30.07 -12.46 0.31
N SER A 402 31.35 -12.22 -0.01
CA SER A 402 32.39 -11.95 0.99
C SER A 402 32.03 -10.74 1.87
N ALA A 403 32.57 -10.69 3.10
CA ALA A 403 32.37 -9.53 3.98
C ALA A 403 32.82 -8.22 3.30
N THR A 404 33.97 -8.24 2.63
CA THR A 404 34.49 -7.09 1.87
C THR A 404 33.57 -6.62 0.74
N SER A 405 32.96 -7.54 -0.01
CA SER A 405 32.02 -7.20 -1.08
C SER A 405 30.71 -6.62 -0.52
N ARG A 406 30.25 -7.11 0.63
CA ARG A 406 29.08 -6.57 1.32
C ARG A 406 29.34 -5.18 1.88
N GLU A 407 30.51 -4.96 2.48
CA GLU A 407 30.91 -3.63 2.97
C GLU A 407 31.09 -2.61 1.83
N ASP A 408 31.70 -2.99 0.72
CA ASP A 408 31.78 -2.14 -0.49
C ASP A 408 30.38 -1.76 -0.98
N LEU A 409 29.47 -2.74 -1.10
CA LEU A 409 28.09 -2.49 -1.50
C LEU A 409 27.39 -1.51 -0.54
N GLU A 410 27.50 -1.72 0.77
CA GLU A 410 26.87 -0.82 1.77
C GLU A 410 27.39 0.62 1.68
N ARG A 411 28.69 0.81 1.47
CA ARG A 411 29.29 2.16 1.32
C ARG A 411 28.82 2.90 0.06
N ARG A 412 28.37 2.17 -0.95
CA ARG A 412 27.92 2.74 -2.23
C ARG A 412 26.49 3.27 -2.17
N PHE A 413 25.63 2.75 -1.30
CA PHE A 413 24.23 3.16 -1.25
C PHE A 413 24.06 4.63 -0.87
N VAL A 414 23.21 5.32 -1.61
CA VAL A 414 22.80 6.71 -1.33
C VAL A 414 21.28 6.77 -1.37
N ASP A 415 20.65 6.90 -0.19
CA ASP A 415 19.20 7.00 -0.06
C ASP A 415 18.74 8.44 -0.35
N VAL A 416 18.24 8.65 -1.57
CA VAL A 416 17.73 9.95 -2.03
C VAL A 416 16.49 10.37 -1.22
N HIS A 417 15.65 9.43 -0.84
CA HIS A 417 14.45 9.70 -0.04
C HIS A 417 14.81 10.18 1.37
N GLN A 418 15.80 9.56 2.00
CA GLN A 418 16.32 10.00 3.30
C GLN A 418 16.88 11.42 3.21
N LEU A 419 17.71 11.73 2.20
CA LEU A 419 18.29 13.05 1.99
C LEU A 419 17.21 14.13 1.85
N VAL A 420 16.19 13.90 1.01
CA VAL A 420 15.04 14.81 0.88
C VAL A 420 14.37 15.04 2.24
N ARG A 421 14.06 13.98 2.99
CA ARG A 421 13.32 14.09 4.26
C ARG A 421 14.09 14.78 5.36
N GLN A 422 15.42 14.65 5.36
CA GLN A 422 16.28 15.29 6.36
C GLN A 422 16.46 16.78 6.08
N GLN A 423 16.54 17.17 4.81
CA GLN A 423 16.87 18.54 4.42
C GLN A 423 15.67 19.41 4.07
N TRP A 424 14.56 18.80 3.62
CA TRP A 424 13.45 19.53 3.00
C TRP A 424 12.09 19.17 3.58
N VAL A 425 11.20 20.15 3.51
CA VAL A 425 9.77 20.04 3.71
C VAL A 425 9.11 20.36 2.37
N LEU A 426 8.56 19.35 1.72
CA LEU A 426 7.85 19.46 0.45
C LEU A 426 6.37 19.78 0.66
N PRO A 427 5.70 20.44 -0.29
CA PRO A 427 4.28 20.78 -0.21
C PRO A 427 3.37 19.56 -0.48
N LEU A 428 3.74 18.39 0.06
CA LEU A 428 3.15 17.10 -0.23
C LEU A 428 2.71 16.39 1.04
N SER A 429 1.61 15.64 0.95
CA SER A 429 1.13 14.77 2.03
C SER A 429 1.92 13.47 2.17
N SER A 430 2.67 13.08 1.13
CA SER A 430 3.51 11.89 1.08
C SER A 430 4.81 12.18 0.34
N TYR A 431 5.90 11.58 0.83
CA TYR A 431 7.25 11.71 0.26
C TYR A 431 7.64 10.43 -0.48
N GLY A 432 6.68 9.60 -0.89
CA GLY A 432 6.97 8.47 -1.79
C GLY A 432 7.43 8.96 -3.17
N LEU A 433 8.22 8.14 -3.87
CA LEU A 433 8.85 8.49 -5.15
C LEU A 433 7.85 9.10 -6.14
N LYS A 434 6.69 8.43 -6.30
CA LYS A 434 5.63 8.90 -7.20
C LYS A 434 5.10 10.28 -6.84
N SER A 435 4.90 10.55 -5.55
CA SER A 435 4.41 11.85 -5.08
C SER A 435 5.44 12.95 -5.36
N VAL A 436 6.70 12.73 -5.01
CA VAL A 436 7.76 13.73 -5.16
C VAL A 436 8.09 13.98 -6.63
N ALA A 437 8.31 12.93 -7.43
CA ALA A 437 8.67 13.11 -8.83
C ALA A 437 7.51 13.70 -9.66
N THR A 438 6.24 13.36 -9.37
CA THR A 438 5.09 14.00 -10.03
C THR A 438 5.02 15.49 -9.71
N TRP A 439 5.30 15.89 -8.45
CA TRP A 439 5.39 17.30 -8.08
C TRP A 439 6.51 18.03 -8.83
N LEU A 440 7.63 17.34 -9.09
CA LEU A 440 8.72 17.80 -9.94
C LEU A 440 8.43 17.72 -11.45
N GLY A 441 7.21 17.34 -11.85
CA GLY A 441 6.78 17.30 -13.25
C GLY A 441 7.08 16.00 -14.01
N PHE A 442 7.66 14.98 -13.35
CA PHE A 442 7.90 13.68 -13.99
C PHE A 442 6.59 12.94 -14.27
N ARG A 443 6.53 12.27 -15.42
CA ARG A 443 5.37 11.48 -15.85
C ARG A 443 5.81 10.08 -16.25
N TRP A 444 5.24 9.07 -15.60
CA TRP A 444 5.40 7.68 -16.01
C TRP A 444 4.77 7.45 -17.38
N ARG A 445 5.39 6.57 -18.18
CA ARG A 445 4.85 6.15 -19.49
C ARG A 445 3.47 5.51 -19.37
N HIS A 446 3.21 4.86 -18.23
CA HIS A 446 1.89 4.31 -17.92
C HIS A 446 1.16 5.20 -16.89
N PRO A 447 0.05 5.86 -17.25
CA PRO A 447 -0.62 6.85 -16.38
C PRO A 447 -1.19 6.26 -15.09
N ASN A 448 -1.36 4.93 -15.04
CA ASN A 448 -1.83 4.20 -13.85
C ASN A 448 -0.75 3.27 -13.26
N ALA A 449 0.53 3.50 -13.57
CA ALA A 449 1.67 2.76 -13.01
C ALA A 449 1.68 2.80 -11.48
N GLU A 450 1.52 1.66 -10.82
CA GLU A 450 1.63 1.49 -9.37
C GLU A 450 2.25 0.11 -9.13
N GLY A 451 3.03 -0.08 -8.06
CA GLY A 451 3.72 -1.36 -7.81
C GLY A 451 2.81 -2.59 -7.83
N ALA A 452 1.57 -2.46 -7.34
CA ALA A 452 0.59 -3.56 -7.41
C ALA A 452 0.16 -3.91 -8.85
N ARG A 453 0.24 -2.97 -9.81
CA ARG A 453 0.05 -3.29 -11.24
C ARG A 453 1.27 -4.01 -11.81
N ALA A 454 2.48 -3.64 -11.42
CA ALA A 454 3.70 -4.35 -11.82
C ALA A 454 3.62 -5.83 -11.37
N VAL A 455 3.15 -6.10 -10.15
CA VAL A 455 2.88 -7.48 -9.67
C VAL A 455 1.84 -8.20 -10.52
N LEU A 456 0.78 -7.54 -10.98
CA LEU A 456 -0.20 -8.16 -11.87
C LEU A 456 0.40 -8.50 -13.24
N TRP A 457 1.15 -7.58 -13.85
CA TRP A 457 1.86 -7.83 -15.10
C TRP A 457 2.83 -8.99 -14.94
N TRP A 458 3.57 -9.05 -13.82
CA TRP A 458 4.47 -10.15 -13.50
C TRP A 458 3.75 -11.49 -13.44
N ARG A 459 2.67 -11.56 -12.66
CA ARG A 459 1.87 -12.80 -12.51
C ARG A 459 1.22 -13.23 -13.82
N HIS A 460 0.77 -12.28 -14.65
CA HIS A 460 0.19 -12.58 -15.95
C HIS A 460 1.25 -13.09 -16.92
N TRP A 461 2.41 -12.43 -16.98
CA TRP A 461 3.56 -12.88 -17.76
C TRP A 461 4.03 -14.28 -17.36
N ARG A 462 4.15 -14.58 -16.06
CA ARG A 462 4.54 -15.93 -15.61
C ARG A 462 3.56 -17.03 -16.03
N ARG A 463 2.26 -16.71 -16.12
CA ARG A 463 1.23 -17.70 -16.47
C ARG A 463 1.10 -17.90 -17.97
N HIS A 464 1.25 -16.83 -18.76
CA HIS A 464 0.87 -16.84 -20.17
C HIS A 464 2.01 -16.46 -21.13
N GLY A 465 3.15 -15.99 -20.63
CA GLY A 465 4.32 -15.64 -21.45
C GLY A 465 4.15 -14.38 -22.31
N HIS A 466 3.13 -13.56 -22.07
CA HIS A 466 2.83 -12.40 -22.91
C HIS A 466 3.93 -11.33 -22.87
N ARG A 467 4.63 -11.14 -23.99
CA ARG A 467 5.74 -10.17 -24.12
C ARG A 467 5.38 -8.74 -23.73
N HIS A 468 4.12 -8.35 -23.91
CA HIS A 468 3.68 -7.00 -23.58
C HIS A 468 3.74 -6.71 -22.07
N ASP A 469 3.49 -7.68 -21.20
CA ASP A 469 3.56 -7.48 -19.75
C ASP A 469 4.99 -7.36 -19.27
N LEU A 470 5.89 -8.17 -19.83
CA LEU A 470 7.32 -8.05 -19.55
C LEU A 470 7.83 -6.65 -19.94
N ARG A 471 7.42 -6.15 -21.12
CA ARG A 471 7.77 -4.78 -21.54
C ARG A 471 7.26 -3.73 -20.55
N ARG A 472 6.00 -3.84 -20.09
CA ARG A 472 5.44 -2.91 -19.09
C ARG A 472 6.20 -2.92 -17.77
N ILE A 473 6.66 -4.09 -17.31
CA ILE A 473 7.45 -4.21 -16.08
C ILE A 473 8.82 -3.54 -16.26
N LEU A 474 9.50 -3.80 -17.38
CA LEU A 474 10.78 -3.17 -17.70
C LEU A 474 10.65 -1.65 -17.84
N ASP A 475 9.56 -1.20 -18.48
CA ASP A 475 9.25 0.21 -18.63
C ASP A 475 8.98 0.87 -17.27
N TYR A 476 8.19 0.23 -16.41
CA TYR A 476 7.89 0.72 -15.08
C TYR A 476 9.14 0.88 -14.20
N ASN A 477 9.98 -0.16 -14.14
CA ASN A 477 11.24 -0.13 -13.40
C ASN A 477 12.24 0.92 -13.95
N HIS A 478 12.30 1.07 -15.29
CA HIS A 478 13.09 2.14 -15.89
C HIS A 478 12.56 3.53 -15.51
N ASP A 479 11.23 3.72 -15.52
CA ASP A 479 10.61 4.97 -15.08
C ASP A 479 10.91 5.28 -13.61
N ASP A 480 10.93 4.29 -12.72
CA ASP A 480 11.25 4.50 -11.29
C ASP A 480 12.73 4.89 -11.08
N CYS A 481 13.66 4.30 -11.85
CA CYS A 481 15.04 4.80 -11.90
C CYS A 481 15.13 6.26 -12.40
N GLN A 482 14.38 6.59 -13.46
CA GLN A 482 14.36 7.95 -14.04
C GLN A 482 13.71 8.95 -13.09
N ALA A 483 12.65 8.57 -12.39
CA ALA A 483 12.01 9.39 -11.37
C ALA A 483 12.99 9.68 -10.22
N THR A 484 13.75 8.68 -9.78
CA THR A 484 14.79 8.85 -8.75
C THR A 484 15.86 9.83 -9.22
N ARG A 485 16.26 9.75 -10.49
CA ARG A 485 17.17 10.73 -11.11
C ARG A 485 16.61 12.15 -11.08
N VAL A 486 15.33 12.35 -11.40
CA VAL A 486 14.69 13.69 -11.33
C VAL A 486 14.72 14.25 -9.91
N VAL A 487 14.44 13.43 -8.90
CA VAL A 487 14.51 13.88 -7.50
C VAL A 487 15.95 14.22 -7.09
N ALA A 488 16.92 13.40 -7.49
CA ALA A 488 18.33 13.66 -7.23
C ALA A 488 18.83 14.93 -7.93
N ALA A 489 18.40 15.18 -9.17
CA ALA A 489 18.71 16.40 -9.90
C ALA A 489 18.16 17.65 -9.19
N TRP A 490 16.90 17.57 -8.72
CA TRP A 490 16.32 18.65 -7.93
C TRP A 490 17.11 18.92 -6.65
N LEU A 491 17.47 17.87 -5.89
CA LEU A 491 18.29 18.02 -4.68
C LEU A 491 19.64 18.67 -4.96
N LEU A 492 20.35 18.25 -6.02
CA LEU A 492 21.62 18.85 -6.41
C LEU A 492 21.47 20.35 -6.73
N ALA A 493 20.43 20.72 -7.47
CA ALA A 493 20.16 22.12 -7.78
C ALA A 493 19.89 22.93 -6.50
N GLN A 494 19.15 22.38 -5.53
CA GLN A 494 18.90 23.07 -4.27
C GLN A 494 20.15 23.22 -3.39
N GLU A 495 21.10 22.29 -3.45
CA GLU A 495 22.38 22.39 -2.72
C GLU A 495 23.33 23.44 -3.33
N GLN A 496 23.14 23.81 -4.60
CA GLN A 496 23.98 24.77 -5.33
C GLN A 496 23.47 26.22 -5.27
N THR A 497 22.17 26.43 -5.00
CA THR A 497 21.60 27.77 -4.84
C THR A 497 22.12 28.41 -3.55
N PRO A 498 22.76 29.60 -3.60
CA PRO A 498 23.22 30.31 -2.41
C PRO A 498 22.05 30.57 -1.45
N MET A 499 22.33 30.50 -0.15
CA MET A 499 21.34 30.82 0.89
C MET A 499 20.86 32.27 0.73
N ALA A 500 19.60 32.45 0.31
CA ALA A 500 18.92 33.74 0.36
C ALA A 500 18.32 33.98 1.74
#